data_AF-A0A960X3U0-F1
#
_entry.id   AF-A0A960X3U0-F1
#
_cell.length_a   1.000
_cell.length_b   1.000
_cell.length_c   1.000
_cell.angle_alpha   90.00
_cell.angle_beta   90.00
_cell.angle_gamma   90.00
#
_symmetry.space_group_name_H-M   'P 1'
#
loop_
_entity.id
_entity.type
_entity.pdbx_description
1 polymer ?
#
loop_
_entity_poly.entity_id
_entity_poly.type
_entity_poly.pdbx_seq_one_letter_code
_entity_poly.pdbx_strand_id
1 'polypeptide(L)'
;MLTVTTIDDIPQKLDTPIAVTLGSYDGIHLGHQSIFKRLKQLGKTSVVVTFSNHPSEVLTPGHIAQLIYPPETKLKLIEALGIDLTVL
;
A
#
# COMPACT_ATOMS: atom_id res chain seq x y z
N MET A 1 4.42 11.49 0.06
CA MET A 1 4.71 10.05 -0.18
C MET A 1 4.93 9.82 -1.67
N LEU A 2 5.96 9.06 -2.08
CA LEU A 2 6.12 8.66 -3.48
C LEU A 2 5.08 7.57 -3.81
N THR A 3 4.35 7.71 -4.91
CA THR A 3 3.45 6.66 -5.41
C THR A 3 3.93 6.17 -6.76
N VAL A 4 4.03 4.86 -6.92
CA VAL A 4 4.45 4.18 -8.14
C VAL A 4 3.32 3.25 -8.58
N THR A 5 2.92 3.34 -9.84
CA THR A 5 1.81 2.54 -10.42
C THR A 5 2.27 1.57 -11.51
N THR A 6 3.55 1.65 -11.89
CA THR A 6 4.16 0.73 -12.86
C THR A 6 5.45 0.17 -12.28
N ILE A 7 5.79 -1.07 -12.60
CA ILE A 7 7.01 -1.71 -12.08
C ILE A 7 8.26 -0.97 -12.57
N ASP A 8 8.21 -0.41 -13.77
CA ASP A 8 9.32 0.31 -14.39
C ASP A 8 9.68 1.62 -13.65
N ASP A 9 8.71 2.21 -12.96
CA ASP A 9 8.88 3.45 -12.18
C ASP A 9 9.39 3.18 -10.74
N ILE A 10 9.58 1.92 -10.34
CA ILE A 10 10.10 1.59 -9.02
C ILE A 10 11.57 2.04 -8.93
N PRO A 11 11.95 2.86 -7.93
CA PRO A 11 13.35 3.26 -7.75
C PRO A 11 14.27 2.04 -7.63
N GLN A 12 15.24 1.93 -8.53
CA GLN A 12 16.19 0.80 -8.53
C GLN A 12 17.13 0.78 -7.32
N LYS A 13 17.25 1.92 -6.63
CA LYS A 13 18.06 2.05 -5.42
C LYS A 13 17.40 3.05 -4.48
N LEU A 14 17.38 2.69 -3.19
CA LEU A 14 17.02 3.57 -2.08
C LEU A 14 18.21 3.62 -1.11
N ASP A 15 18.39 4.75 -0.46
CA ASP A 15 19.57 5.01 0.39
C ASP A 15 19.54 4.25 1.72
N THR A 16 18.36 3.74 2.12
CA THR A 16 18.19 2.96 3.35
C THR A 16 17.57 1.59 3.08
N PRO A 17 17.81 0.58 3.94
CA PRO A 17 17.15 -0.71 3.81
C PRO A 17 15.62 -0.55 3.82
N ILE A 18 14.92 -1.46 3.15
CA ILE A 18 13.47 -1.38 2.95
C ILE A 18 12.74 -2.27 3.96
N ALA A 19 11.60 -1.78 4.47
CA ALA A 19 10.60 -2.58 5.13
C ALA A 19 9.28 -2.52 4.33
N VAL A 20 8.88 -3.67 3.77
CA VAL A 20 7.69 -3.79 2.92
C VAL A 20 6.56 -4.45 3.69
N THR A 21 5.34 -4.01 3.42
CA THR A 21 4.13 -4.77 3.70
C THR A 21 3.23 -4.82 2.47
N LEU A 22 2.48 -5.92 2.30
CA LEU A 22 1.63 -6.17 1.14
C LEU A 22 0.22 -6.54 1.60
N GLY A 23 -0.78 -5.93 0.98
CA GLY A 23 -2.18 -6.22 1.30
C GLY A 23 -3.17 -5.38 0.50
N SER A 24 -4.45 -5.78 0.55
CA SER A 24 -5.54 -5.03 -0.09
C SER A 24 -5.69 -3.62 0.49
N TYR A 25 -5.51 -3.49 1.81
CA TYR A 25 -5.64 -2.24 2.58
C TYR A 25 -6.91 -1.43 2.27
N ASP A 26 -7.96 -2.10 1.79
CA ASP A 26 -9.26 -1.48 1.63
C ASP A 26 -9.94 -1.34 3.01
N GLY A 27 -10.47 -0.15 3.32
CA GLY A 27 -11.03 0.14 4.65
C GLY A 27 -10.00 0.19 5.80
N ILE A 28 -8.86 0.87 5.62
CA ILE A 28 -7.76 1.01 6.60
C ILE A 28 -8.24 1.15 8.06
N HIS A 29 -8.21 0.05 8.81
CA HIS A 29 -8.62 -0.04 10.21
C HIS A 29 -7.42 -0.12 11.17
N LEU A 30 -7.67 -0.21 12.48
CA LEU A 30 -6.63 -0.22 13.52
C LEU A 30 -5.54 -1.29 13.32
N GLY A 31 -5.92 -2.49 12.84
CA GLY A 31 -4.96 -3.54 12.46
C GLY A 31 -3.95 -3.09 11.39
N HIS A 32 -4.41 -2.49 10.29
CA HIS A 32 -3.52 -1.96 9.24
C HIS A 32 -2.63 -0.84 9.77
N GLN A 33 -3.19 0.07 10.58
CA GLN A 33 -2.43 1.15 11.21
C GLN A 33 -1.32 0.61 12.13
N SER A 34 -1.56 -0.50 12.83
CA SER A 34 -0.54 -1.18 13.64
C SER A 34 0.62 -1.71 12.79
N ILE A 35 0.32 -2.29 11.62
CA ILE A 35 1.35 -2.76 10.66
C ILE A 35 2.19 -1.57 10.18
N PHE A 36 1.56 -0.46 9.78
CA PHE A 36 2.26 0.72 9.28
C PHE A 36 3.12 1.37 10.37
N LYS A 37 2.60 1.45 11.60
CA LYS A 37 3.36 1.89 12.76
C LYS A 37 4.59 1.01 12.99
N ARG A 38 4.44 -0.32 12.89
CA ARG A 38 5.57 -1.25 13.03
C ARG A 38 6.60 -1.05 11.92
N LEU A 39 6.18 -0.88 10.68
CA LEU A 39 7.07 -0.60 9.54
C LEU A 39 7.95 0.63 9.83
N LYS A 40 7.34 1.72 10.27
CA LYS A 40 8.04 2.98 10.58
C LYS A 40 9.02 2.86 11.75
N GLN A 41 8.69 2.05 12.75
CA GLN A 41 9.56 1.81 13.90
C GLN A 41 10.85 1.06 13.55
N LEU A 42 10.97 0.49 12.35
CA LEU A 42 12.19 -0.21 11.93
C LEU A 42 13.32 0.73 11.50
N GLY A 43 13.08 2.04 11.37
CA GLY A 43 14.09 3.01 10.92
C GLY A 43 14.57 2.76 9.47
N LYS A 44 13.69 2.18 8.66
CA LYS A 44 13.89 1.77 7.27
C LYS A 44 12.93 2.55 6.37
N THR A 45 13.20 2.66 5.07
CA THR A 45 12.20 3.17 4.11
C THR A 45 10.97 2.27 4.16
N SER A 46 9.85 2.85 4.57
CA SER A 46 8.58 2.16 4.72
C SER A 46 7.85 2.10 3.37
N VAL A 47 7.53 0.89 2.95
CA VAL A 47 6.90 0.63 1.65
C VAL A 47 5.60 -0.15 1.84
N VAL A 48 4.53 0.36 1.26
CA VAL A 48 3.25 -0.34 1.14
C VAL A 48 3.05 -0.78 -0.29
N VAL A 49 2.81 -2.07 -0.50
CA VAL A 49 2.34 -2.62 -1.77
C VAL A 49 0.86 -2.93 -1.63
N THR A 50 0.05 -2.37 -2.52
CA THR A 50 -1.40 -2.56 -2.52
C THR A 50 -1.94 -2.66 -3.94
N PHE A 51 -3.25 -2.74 -4.08
CA PHE A 51 -3.91 -3.01 -5.37
C PHE A 51 -4.99 -1.96 -5.63
N SER A 52 -5.15 -1.55 -6.88
CA SER A 52 -6.24 -0.64 -7.28
C SER A 52 -7.62 -1.32 -7.26
N ASN A 53 -7.67 -2.63 -7.51
CA ASN A 53 -8.87 -3.46 -7.42
C ASN A 53 -8.77 -4.49 -6.29
N HIS A 54 -9.89 -5.11 -5.91
CA HIS A 54 -9.86 -6.13 -4.87
C HIS A 54 -9.24 -7.42 -5.43
N PRO A 55 -8.30 -8.11 -4.72
CA PRO A 55 -7.65 -9.31 -5.24
C PRO A 55 -8.62 -10.43 -5.66
N SER A 56 -9.81 -10.50 -5.05
CA SER A 56 -10.84 -11.48 -5.42
C SER A 56 -11.37 -11.29 -6.85
N GLU A 57 -11.31 -10.10 -7.44
CA GLU A 57 -11.72 -9.90 -8.84
C GLU A 57 -10.81 -10.65 -9.82
N VAL A 58 -9.53 -10.82 -9.45
CA VAL A 58 -8.56 -11.60 -10.23
C VAL A 58 -8.67 -13.09 -9.90
N LEU A 59 -8.79 -13.42 -8.61
CA LEU A 59 -8.83 -14.80 -8.13
C LEU A 59 -10.18 -15.49 -8.40
N THR A 60 -11.24 -14.72 -8.65
CA THR A 60 -12.61 -15.21 -8.88
C THR A 60 -13.22 -14.46 -10.07
N PRO A 61 -12.97 -14.93 -11.30
CA PRO A 61 -13.48 -14.29 -12.51
C PRO A 61 -15.00 -14.12 -12.48
N GLY A 62 -15.48 -12.91 -12.80
CA GLY A 62 -16.90 -12.56 -12.78
C GLY A 62 -17.42 -12.08 -11.41
N HIS A 63 -16.62 -12.15 -10.36
CA HIS A 63 -16.92 -11.49 -9.10
C HIS A 63 -16.54 -10.01 -9.18
N ILE A 64 -17.49 -9.13 -8.88
CA ILE A 64 -17.26 -7.69 -8.76
C ILE A 64 -17.25 -7.36 -7.27
N ALA A 65 -16.05 -7.07 -6.75
CA ALA A 65 -15.93 -6.62 -5.37
C ALA A 65 -16.31 -5.15 -5.27
N GLN A 66 -17.01 -4.80 -4.19
CA GLN A 66 -17.23 -3.39 -3.84
C GLN A 66 -16.09 -2.93 -2.94
N LEU A 67 -15.34 -1.93 -3.41
CA LEU A 67 -14.32 -1.29 -2.60
C LEU A 67 -14.96 -0.37 -1.56
N ILE A 68 -14.42 -0.38 -0.34
CA ILE A 68 -14.81 0.56 0.73
C ILE A 68 -14.35 1.96 0.37
N TYR A 69 -13.14 2.09 -0.19
CA TYR A 69 -12.58 3.36 -0.66
C TYR A 69 -12.19 3.32 -2.13
N PRO A 70 -12.41 4.43 -2.86
CA PRO A 70 -11.71 4.66 -4.12
C PRO A 70 -10.18 4.62 -3.92
N PRO A 71 -9.38 4.19 -4.93
CA PRO A 71 -7.92 4.12 -4.83
C PRO A 71 -7.27 5.42 -4.32
N GLU A 72 -7.76 6.58 -4.75
CA GLU A 72 -7.23 7.88 -4.34
C GLU A 72 -7.42 8.16 -2.85
N THR A 73 -8.54 7.74 -2.25
CA THR A 73 -8.78 7.89 -0.81
C THR A 73 -7.87 6.96 -0.02
N LYS A 74 -7.69 5.73 -0.50
CA LYS A 74 -6.76 4.77 0.12
C LYS A 74 -5.32 5.32 0.13
N LEU A 75 -4.83 5.85 -1.00
CA LEU A 75 -3.50 6.44 -1.08
C LEU A 75 -3.32 7.62 -0.12
N LYS A 76 -4.30 8.53 -0.03
CA LYS A 76 -4.27 9.65 0.92
C LYS A 76 -4.21 9.21 2.38
N LEU A 77 -4.94 8.14 2.73
CA LEU A 77 -4.90 7.59 4.08
C LEU A 77 -3.55 6.93 4.40
N ILE A 78 -2.96 6.21 3.44
CA ILE A 78 -1.62 5.62 3.58
C ILE A 78 -0.57 6.74 3.77
N GLU A 79 -0.64 7.79 2.95
CA GLU A 79 0.24 8.96 3.07
C GLU A 79 0.09 9.65 4.43
N ALA A 80 -1.14 9.85 4.91
CA ALA A 80 -1.42 10.46 6.21
C ALA A 80 -0.86 9.65 7.39
N LEU A 81 -0.67 8.34 7.23
CA LEU A 81 -0.02 7.46 8.22
C LEU A 81 1.52 7.53 8.15
N GLY A 82 2.05 8.29 7.18
CA GLY A 82 3.45 8.64 7.03
C GLY A 82 4.29 7.49 6.49
N ILE A 83 3.74 6.76 5.51
CA ILE A 83 4.49 5.81 4.67
C ILE A 83 5.29 6.59 3.63
N ASP A 84 6.51 6.12 3.35
CA ASP A 84 7.44 6.83 2.45
C ASP A 84 7.09 6.58 0.98
N LEU A 85 6.79 5.33 0.64
CA LEU A 85 6.52 4.88 -0.73
C LEU A 85 5.35 3.90 -0.79
N THR A 86 4.45 4.11 -1.76
CA THR A 86 3.39 3.17 -2.10
C THR A 86 3.56 2.66 -3.53
N VAL A 87 3.43 1.34 -3.71
CA VAL A 87 3.27 0.68 -5.00
C VAL A 87 1.80 0.27 -5.12
N LEU A 88 1.09 0.79 -6.12
CA LEU A 88 -0.33 0.55 -6.37
C LEU A 88 -0.56 -0.32 -7.62
#